data_AF-A0A5C1AHQ4-F1
#
_entry.id   AF-A0A5C1AHQ4-F1
#
_cell.length_a   1.000
_cell.length_b   1.000
_cell.length_c   1.000
_cell.angle_alpha   90.00
_cell.angle_beta   90.00
_cell.angle_gamma   90.00
#
_symmetry.space_group_name_H-M   'P 1'
#
loop_
_entity.id
_entity.type
_entity.pdbx_description
1 polymer ?
#
loop_
_entity_poly.entity_id
_entity_poly.type
_entity_poly.pdbx_seq_one_letter_code
_entity_poly.pdbx_strand_id
1 'polypeptide(L)'
;MSTFLVLPPRELLEHAVTEFVNRLMPGLPKPLGLADVLLAHVVAGLPRHEQAFVIYREELPDGADTASVLQEAFGAEPGDRVLEIGPPRNLAPASLKETFIVGTVSALPAAR
;
A
#
# COMPACT_ATOMS: atom_id res chain seq x y z
N MET A 1 -1.63 -15.96 3.56
CA MET A 1 -1.26 -15.01 2.51
C MET A 1 -2.12 -13.78 2.69
N SER A 2 -1.49 -12.75 3.23
CA SER A 2 -2.06 -11.43 3.44
C SER A 2 -1.43 -10.46 2.45
N THR A 3 -2.20 -9.45 2.06
CA THR A 3 -1.78 -8.40 1.14
C THR A 3 -1.71 -7.08 1.89
N PHE A 4 -0.50 -6.58 2.11
CA PHE A 4 -0.21 -5.30 2.73
C PHE A 4 -0.17 -4.20 1.67
N LEU A 5 -1.16 -3.33 1.67
CA LEU A 5 -1.27 -2.16 0.81
C LEU A 5 -0.65 -0.96 1.52
N VAL A 6 0.53 -0.55 1.09
CA VAL A 6 1.20 0.65 1.59
C VAL A 6 0.84 1.81 0.68
N LEU A 7 0.03 2.73 1.21
CA LEU A 7 -0.50 3.90 0.49
C LEU A 7 0.36 5.14 0.74
N PRO A 8 0.34 6.12 -0.19
CA PRO A 8 0.91 7.43 0.10
C PRO A 8 0.16 8.10 1.26
N PRO A 9 0.72 9.14 1.90
CA PRO A 9 0.05 9.90 2.96
C PRO A 9 -1.40 10.26 2.58
N ARG A 10 -2.34 10.21 3.55
CA ARG A 10 -3.77 10.42 3.28
C ARG A 10 -4.06 11.68 2.49
N GLU A 11 -3.40 12.79 2.86
CA GLU A 11 -3.57 14.07 2.17
C GLU A 11 -3.18 14.00 0.69
N LEU A 12 -2.09 13.30 0.35
CA LEU A 12 -1.66 13.12 -1.03
C LEU A 12 -2.62 12.22 -1.81
N LEU A 13 -3.15 11.17 -1.18
CA LEU A 13 -4.16 10.30 -1.78
C LEU A 13 -5.44 11.08 -2.07
N GLU A 14 -5.96 11.84 -1.09
CA GLU A 14 -7.14 12.68 -1.27
C GLU A 14 -6.94 13.71 -2.36
N HIS A 15 -5.76 14.36 -2.39
CA HIS A 15 -5.44 15.35 -3.41
C HIS A 15 -5.39 14.72 -4.81
N ALA A 16 -4.74 13.56 -4.95
CA ALA A 16 -4.66 12.84 -6.22
C ALA A 16 -6.04 12.37 -6.73
N VAL A 17 -6.89 11.85 -5.85
CA VAL A 17 -8.27 11.45 -6.17
C VAL A 17 -9.09 12.67 -6.58
N THR A 18 -8.94 13.79 -5.87
CA THR A 18 -9.63 15.05 -6.19
C THR A 18 -9.23 15.55 -7.57
N GLU A 19 -7.93 15.61 -7.87
CA GLU A 19 -7.40 16.02 -9.17
C GLU A 19 -7.91 15.11 -10.29
N PHE A 20 -7.94 13.80 -10.07
CA PHE A 20 -8.42 12.83 -11.05
C PHE A 20 -9.91 13.04 -11.37
N VAL A 21 -10.75 13.23 -10.35
CA VAL A 21 -12.18 13.51 -10.53
C VAL A 21 -12.41 14.83 -11.24
N ASN A 22 -11.69 15.88 -10.86
CA ASN A 22 -11.79 17.19 -11.50
C ASN A 22 -11.43 17.13 -12.99
N ARG A 23 -10.48 16.26 -13.37
CA ARG A 23 -10.12 16.03 -14.79
C ARG A 23 -11.19 15.26 -15.55
N LEU A 24 -11.78 14.24 -14.95
CA LEU A 24 -12.80 13.42 -15.60
C LEU A 24 -14.16 14.11 -15.67
N MET A 25 -14.51 14.86 -14.64
CA MET A 25 -15.83 15.46 -14.45
C MET A 25 -15.68 16.88 -13.90
N PRO A 26 -15.23 17.82 -14.74
CA PRO A 26 -15.07 19.21 -14.32
C PRO A 26 -16.43 19.79 -13.90
N GLY A 27 -16.48 20.40 -12.72
CA GLY A 27 -17.68 21.06 -12.19
C GLY A 27 -18.56 20.22 -11.27
N LEU A 28 -18.20 18.96 -10.99
CA LEU A 28 -18.87 18.21 -9.92
C LEU A 28 -18.36 18.64 -8.54
N PRO A 29 -19.25 18.72 -7.52
CA PRO A 29 -18.82 18.97 -6.15
C PRO A 29 -17.94 17.80 -5.65
N LYS A 30 -16.80 18.14 -5.03
CA LYS A 30 -15.88 17.16 -4.45
C LYS A 30 -16.62 16.28 -3.43
N PRO A 31 -16.79 14.96 -3.66
CA PRO A 31 -17.37 14.09 -2.66
C PRO A 31 -16.35 13.93 -1.52
N LEU A 32 -16.74 14.33 -0.31
CA LEU A 32 -15.96 14.07 0.91
C LEU A 32 -15.84 12.56 1.11
N GLY A 33 -14.64 12.06 1.42
CA GLY A 33 -14.39 10.63 1.64
C GLY A 33 -14.39 9.77 0.38
N LEU A 34 -14.32 10.35 -0.82
CA LEU A 34 -14.26 9.56 -2.06
C LEU A 34 -13.05 8.61 -2.09
N ALA A 35 -11.90 9.07 -1.58
CA ALA A 35 -10.69 8.26 -1.47
C ALA A 35 -10.94 6.99 -0.62
N ASP A 36 -11.64 7.12 0.51
CA ASP A 36 -11.99 6.00 1.38
C ASP A 36 -12.95 5.02 0.71
N VAL A 37 -13.95 5.53 -0.02
CA VAL A 37 -14.93 4.69 -0.76
C VAL A 37 -14.25 3.89 -1.86
N LEU A 38 -13.34 4.52 -2.61
CA LEU A 38 -12.54 3.86 -3.63
C LEU A 38 -11.63 2.80 -3.02
N LEU A 39 -10.97 3.13 -1.91
CA LEU A 39 -10.09 2.20 -1.21
C LEU A 39 -10.86 0.99 -0.66
N ALA A 40 -12.04 1.20 -0.07
CA ALA A 40 -12.91 0.14 0.39
C ALA A 40 -13.32 -0.80 -0.77
N HIS A 41 -13.59 -0.25 -1.96
CA HIS A 41 -13.88 -1.06 -3.15
C HIS A 41 -12.67 -1.86 -3.64
N VAL A 42 -11.48 -1.26 -3.63
CA VAL A 42 -10.23 -1.96 -3.99
C VAL A 42 -9.99 -3.13 -3.04
N VAL A 43 -10.13 -2.90 -1.74
CA VAL A 43 -9.99 -3.94 -0.70
C VAL A 43 -11.04 -5.04 -0.87
N ALA A 44 -12.29 -4.68 -1.13
CA ALA A 44 -13.37 -5.64 -1.36
C ALA A 44 -13.19 -6.47 -2.65
N GLY A 45 -12.43 -5.97 -3.62
CA GLY A 45 -12.11 -6.67 -4.87
C GLY A 45 -11.00 -7.72 -4.74
N LEU A 46 -10.30 -7.76 -3.61
CA LEU A 46 -9.27 -8.77 -3.37
C LEU A 46 -9.90 -10.17 -3.18
N PRO A 47 -9.17 -11.25 -3.50
CA PRO A 47 -9.66 -12.61 -3.30
C PRO A 47 -10.10 -12.83 -1.85
N ARG A 48 -11.27 -13.45 -1.63
CA ARG A 48 -11.84 -13.70 -0.28
C ARG A 48 -10.91 -14.47 0.69
N HIS A 49 -9.85 -15.09 0.18
CA HIS A 49 -8.89 -15.86 0.94
C HIS A 49 -7.66 -15.03 1.37
N GLU A 50 -7.53 -13.80 0.88
CA GLU A 50 -6.45 -12.87 1.21
C GLU A 50 -6.96 -11.81 2.20
N GLN A 51 -6.28 -11.66 3.33
CA GLN A 51 -6.53 -10.55 4.25
C GLN A 51 -5.78 -9.32 3.74
N ALA A 52 -6.48 -8.20 3.57
CA ALA A 52 -5.89 -6.96 3.11
C ALA A 52 -5.65 -6.01 4.28
N PHE A 53 -4.41 -5.55 4.43
CA PHE A 53 -4.04 -4.57 5.43
C PHE A 53 -3.67 -3.27 4.74
N VAL A 54 -4.39 -2.20 5.05
CA VAL A 54 -4.10 -0.86 4.53
C VAL A 54 -3.24 -0.12 5.54
N ILE A 55 -2.08 0.36 5.08
CA ILE A 55 -1.13 1.11 5.90
C ILE A 55 -0.75 2.37 5.13
N TYR A 56 -0.82 3.53 5.77
CA TYR A 56 -0.38 4.78 5.16
C TYR A 56 1.12 4.98 5.38
N ARG A 57 1.81 5.62 4.43
CA ARG A 57 3.25 5.89 4.54
C ARG A 57 3.58 6.76 5.76
N GLU A 58 2.66 7.60 6.22
CA GLU A 58 2.80 8.40 7.43
C GLU A 58 2.80 7.56 8.73
N GLU A 59 2.29 6.33 8.67
CA GLU A 59 2.31 5.37 9.79
C GLU A 59 3.60 4.54 9.81
N LEU A 60 4.42 4.64 8.75
CA LEU A 60 5.70 3.94 8.65
C LEU A 60 6.86 4.89 8.96
N PRO A 61 7.92 4.40 9.63
CA PRO A 61 9.12 5.21 9.87
C PRO A 61 9.78 5.63 8.55
N ASP A 62 10.18 6.89 8.46
CA ASP A 62 10.90 7.43 7.29
C ASP A 62 12.22 6.68 7.08
N GLY A 63 12.46 6.24 5.85
CA GLY A 63 13.69 5.55 5.45
C GLY A 63 13.84 4.09 5.91
N ALA A 64 12.86 3.53 6.63
CA ALA A 64 12.89 2.12 7.02
C ALA A 64 12.52 1.18 5.86
N ASP A 65 13.15 0.00 5.85
CA ASP A 65 12.77 -1.06 4.92
C ASP A 65 11.35 -1.53 5.23
N THR A 66 10.47 -1.37 4.26
CA THR A 66 9.02 -1.54 4.44
C THR A 66 8.69 -2.99 4.73
N ALA A 67 9.43 -3.94 4.15
CA ALA A 67 9.26 -5.35 4.46
C ALA A 67 9.62 -5.68 5.91
N SER A 68 10.71 -5.12 6.45
CA SER A 68 11.12 -5.34 7.84
C SER A 68 10.14 -4.73 8.83
N VAL A 69 9.66 -3.50 8.59
CA VAL A 69 8.67 -2.85 9.47
C VAL A 69 7.35 -3.62 9.49
N LEU A 70 6.91 -4.15 8.35
CA LEU A 70 5.69 -4.96 8.27
C LEU A 70 5.84 -6.30 9.02
N GLN A 71 7.01 -6.93 8.96
CA GLN A 71 7.29 -8.14 9.76
C GLN A 71 7.27 -7.84 11.26
N GLU A 72 7.98 -6.78 11.70
CA GLU A 72 8.17 -6.48 13.12
C GLU A 72 6.93 -5.88 13.80
N ALA A 73 6.22 -4.97 13.12
CA ALA A 73 5.11 -4.22 13.71
C ALA A 73 3.72 -4.76 13.35
N PHE A 74 3.59 -5.43 12.20
CA PHE A 74 2.30 -5.91 11.68
C PHE A 74 2.22 -7.45 11.57
N GLY A 75 3.29 -8.16 11.93
CA GLY A 75 3.32 -9.63 11.93
C GLY A 75 3.24 -10.24 10.53
N ALA A 76 3.72 -9.54 9.51
CA ALA A 76 3.75 -10.06 8.14
C ALA A 76 4.57 -11.35 8.07
N GLU A 77 4.00 -12.39 7.46
CA GLU A 77 4.65 -13.69 7.33
C GLU A 77 5.38 -13.84 5.99
N PRO A 78 6.41 -14.71 5.93
CA PRO A 78 6.97 -15.20 4.69
C PRO A 78 5.92 -15.64 3.67
N GLY A 79 5.93 -15.02 2.49
CA GLY A 79 4.94 -15.28 1.42
C GLY A 79 3.78 -14.30 1.37
N ASP A 80 3.70 -13.35 2.28
CA ASP A 80 2.76 -12.24 2.18
C ASP A 80 3.19 -11.22 1.12
N ARG A 81 2.20 -10.59 0.49
CA ARG A 81 2.39 -9.61 -0.58
C ARG A 81 2.40 -8.21 0.00
N VAL A 82 3.35 -7.39 -0.43
CA VAL A 82 3.43 -5.97 -0.10
C VAL A 82 3.30 -5.17 -1.39
N LEU A 83 2.26 -4.36 -1.48
CA LEU A 83 1.98 -3.47 -2.59
C LEU A 83 2.23 -2.04 -2.13
N GLU A 84 3.39 -1.49 -2.48
CA GLU A 84 3.71 -0.09 -2.26
C GLU A 84 3.17 0.76 -3.40
N ILE A 85 2.28 1.70 -3.09
CA ILE A 85 1.73 2.68 -4.02
C ILE A 85 2.44 4.00 -3.76
N GLY A 86 3.37 4.35 -4.62
CA GLY A 86 4.08 5.62 -4.58
C GLY A 86 3.18 6.79 -5.00
N PRO A 87 3.47 8.02 -4.54
CA PRO A 87 2.77 9.20 -5.01
C PRO A 87 3.01 9.41 -6.52
N PRO A 88 2.05 10.01 -7.24
CA PRO A 88 2.23 10.34 -8.65
C PRO A 88 3.40 11.32 -8.80
N ARG A 89 4.51 10.89 -9.41
CA ARG A 89 5.63 11.76 -9.74
C ARG A 89 5.41 12.32 -11.14
N ASN A 90 5.20 13.63 -11.24
CA ASN A 90 5.30 14.40 -12.48
C ASN A 90 4.66 13.73 -13.71
N LEU A 91 3.32 13.72 -13.78
CA LEU A 91 2.53 13.19 -14.91
C LEU A 91 2.70 11.68 -15.20
N ALA A 92 3.57 10.96 -14.47
CA ALA A 92 3.70 9.52 -14.56
C ALA A 92 2.68 8.82 -13.64
N PRO A 93 2.20 7.62 -14.02
CA PRO A 93 1.38 6.80 -13.13
C PRO A 93 2.10 6.56 -11.81
N ALA A 94 1.33 6.46 -10.73
CA ALA A 94 1.83 6.07 -9.41
C ALA A 94 2.74 4.84 -9.55
N SER A 95 3.95 4.93 -8.98
CA SER A 95 4.87 3.79 -8.97
C SER A 95 4.27 2.69 -8.10
N LEU A 96 3.85 1.58 -8.72
CA LEU A 96 3.48 0.38 -7.98
C LEU A 96 4.74 -0.47 -7.81
N LYS A 97 5.21 -0.58 -6.57
CA LYS A 97 6.31 -1.46 -6.20
C LYS A 97 5.72 -2.67 -5.49
N GLU A 98 5.56 -3.75 -6.24
CA GLU A 98 5.20 -5.05 -5.66
C GLU A 98 6.45 -5.68 -5.07
N THR A 99 6.41 -5.94 -3.77
CA THR A 99 7.48 -6.62 -3.03
C THR A 99 6.85 -7.80 -2.29
N PHE A 100 7.49 -8.95 -2.33
CA PHE A 100 7.06 -10.11 -1.56
C PHE A 100 7.87 -10.17 -0.26
N ILE A 101 7.22 -10.50 0.86
CA ILE A 101 7.93 -10.84 2.10
C ILE A 101 8.67 -12.16 1.84
N VAL A 102 9.96 -12.08 1.54
CA VAL A 102 10.80 -13.27 1.38
C VAL A 102 11.08 -13.82 2.77
N GLY A 103 10.59 -15.03 3.05
CA GLY A 103 11.01 -15.76 4.23
C GLY A 103 12.50 -16.00 4.21
N THR A 104 13.17 -15.62 5.29
CA THR A 104 14.47 -16.18 5.64
C THR A 104 14.29 -17.68 5.88
N VAL A 105 14.39 -18.47 4.82
CA VAL A 105 14.72 -19.88 4.98
C VAL A 105 16.15 -19.91 5.52
N SER A 106 16.27 -20.48 6.72
CA SER A 106 17.51 -20.78 7.42
C SER A 106 18.64 -21.22 6.50
N ALA A 107 19.78 -20.57 6.61
CA ALA A 107 21.08 -21.21 6.40
C ALA A 107 22.05 -20.75 7.49
N LEU A 108 21.86 -21.28 8.70
CA LEU A 108 22.97 -21.63 9.57
C LEU A 108 22.56 -22.88 10.38
N PRO A 109 23.38 -23.92 10.31
CA PRO A 109 24.18 -24.21 11.49
C PRO A 109 25.69 -24.16 11.18
N ALA A 110 26.42 -23.80 12.23
CA ALA A 110 27.86 -23.70 12.28
C ALA A 110 28.58 -25.06 12.16
N ALA A 111 29.91 -24.95 11.97
CA ALA A 111 30.98 -25.90 12.29
C ALA A 111 31.43 -26.90 11.20
N ARG A 112 32.62 -26.65 10.63
CA ARG A 112 33.88 -27.24 11.13
C ARG A 112 35.10 -26.46 10.66
#